data_AF-A0A845Z7I7-F1
#
_entry.id   AF-A0A845Z7I7-F1
#
_cell.length_a   1.000
_cell.length_b   1.000
_cell.length_c   1.000
_cell.angle_alpha   90.00
_cell.angle_beta   90.00
_cell.angle_gamma   90.00
#
_symmetry.space_group_name_H-M   'P 1'
#
loop_
_entity.id
_entity.type
_entity.pdbx_description
1 polymer ?
#
loop_
_entity_poly.entity_id
_entity_poly.type
_entity_poly.pdbx_seq_one_letter_code
_entity_poly.pdbx_strand_id
1 'polypeptide(L)'
;MKWGQICVLIVSVLTVLTGCGQLPTNCPPECSEITLRRGNLPNTDLTGANLAGASILDSNLRGASIAGANLAGANLSGTNLIASDLSQANFSGANLREVNFSGANLDGANLSGADLSGAILTRVDLTNVNLNAVVLDNARLIGASLWGTNLRGVQFVGTDLRGVNLVGADLSGANLGSASARLSGANLSGADLRGIRLDGASLVSTNLAGTNLSRAQMSGINSMGAVLAGADMSRVNLTGTRFFDSGLSGVSLTYADLSQVEIDQTQLNGAQLYGTNLETAIITFDGNPEDFAAFNGAHYDSQTLWPAQFLVPVGVVFDDEQAAIPNQ
;
A
#
# COMPACT_ATOMS: atom_id res chain seq x y z
N MET A 1 -39.50 20.34 -25.37
CA MET A 1 -39.02 20.07 -23.99
C MET A 1 -39.56 18.71 -23.58
N LYS A 2 -38.66 17.77 -23.25
CA LYS A 2 -38.91 16.33 -23.18
C LYS A 2 -39.33 15.89 -21.78
N TRP A 3 -40.26 14.93 -21.74
CA TRP A 3 -40.86 14.23 -20.59
C TRP A 3 -39.86 13.35 -19.80
N GLY A 4 -38.77 13.92 -19.28
CA GLY A 4 -37.68 13.17 -18.62
C GLY A 4 -37.18 13.73 -17.29
N GLN A 5 -37.91 14.65 -16.65
CA GLN A 5 -37.42 15.37 -15.46
C GLN A 5 -38.40 15.49 -14.29
N ILE A 6 -39.50 14.73 -14.26
CA ILE A 6 -40.46 14.77 -13.14
C ILE A 6 -40.83 13.33 -12.73
N CYS A 7 -39.89 12.66 -12.06
CA CYS A 7 -40.14 11.44 -11.26
C CYS A 7 -39.42 11.46 -9.91
N VAL A 8 -38.93 12.63 -9.47
CA VAL A 8 -38.26 12.79 -8.17
C VAL A 8 -38.82 14.03 -7.50
N LEU A 9 -39.96 13.87 -6.83
CA LEU A 9 -40.50 14.85 -5.90
C LEU A 9 -41.14 14.06 -4.74
N ILE A 10 -40.29 13.74 -3.75
CA ILE A 10 -40.57 13.76 -2.31
C ILE A 10 -41.68 12.83 -1.75
N VAL A 11 -42.42 12.10 -2.58
CA VAL A 11 -43.41 11.10 -2.13
C VAL A 11 -43.04 9.68 -2.55
N SER A 12 -42.30 9.50 -3.65
CA SER A 12 -41.81 8.19 -4.11
C SER A 12 -40.63 7.65 -3.30
N VAL A 13 -39.90 8.52 -2.59
CA VAL A 13 -38.98 8.08 -1.55
C VAL A 13 -39.80 7.55 -0.36
N LEU A 14 -40.93 8.15 0.03
CA LEU A 14 -41.82 7.57 1.04
C LEU A 14 -42.51 6.26 0.61
N THR A 15 -42.88 6.06 -0.66
CA THR A 15 -43.54 4.82 -1.11
C THR A 15 -42.58 3.71 -1.55
N VAL A 16 -41.32 4.03 -1.85
CA VAL A 16 -40.26 3.03 -2.06
C VAL A 16 -39.54 2.68 -0.75
N LEU A 17 -39.53 3.58 0.26
CA LEU A 17 -39.01 3.34 1.61
C LEU A 17 -39.98 2.61 2.58
N THR A 18 -41.26 2.40 2.22
CA THR A 18 -42.26 1.84 3.15
C THR A 18 -42.62 0.38 2.87
N GLY A 19 -41.63 -0.50 3.00
CA GLY A 19 -41.92 -1.86 3.49
C GLY A 19 -42.65 -1.88 4.86
N CYS A 20 -42.85 -0.72 5.51
CA CYS A 20 -43.60 -0.55 6.74
C CYS A 20 -44.54 0.66 6.69
N GLY A 21 -45.82 0.46 7.00
CA GLY A 21 -46.89 1.46 6.97
C GLY A 21 -46.87 2.54 8.08
N GLN A 22 -45.79 2.64 8.87
CA GLN A 22 -45.51 3.72 9.83
C GLN A 22 -44.18 3.41 10.53
N LEU A 23 -43.13 4.24 10.32
CA LEU A 23 -41.89 4.12 11.08
C LEU A 23 -42.04 4.86 12.42
N PRO A 24 -41.70 4.25 13.57
CA PRO A 24 -41.43 5.01 14.78
C PRO A 24 -40.21 5.90 14.53
N THR A 25 -40.16 7.07 15.17
CA THR A 25 -39.19 8.16 14.94
C THR A 25 -37.71 7.81 15.13
N ASN A 26 -37.36 6.54 15.37
CA ASN A 26 -36.02 6.05 15.70
C ASN A 26 -35.63 4.73 14.98
N CYS A 27 -36.39 4.25 14.00
CA CYS A 27 -36.04 3.02 13.26
C CYS A 27 -35.38 3.36 11.92
N PRO A 28 -34.17 2.86 11.62
CA PRO A 28 -33.55 3.06 10.32
C PRO A 28 -34.39 2.47 9.18
N PRO A 29 -34.28 3.01 7.95
CA PRO A 29 -35.04 2.50 6.82
C PRO A 29 -34.54 1.10 6.40
N GLU A 30 -35.47 0.18 6.18
CA GLU A 30 -35.24 -1.17 5.64
C GLU A 30 -35.38 -1.14 4.11
N CYS A 31 -34.27 -1.31 3.41
CA CYS A 31 -34.12 -1.11 1.97
C CYS A 31 -33.21 -2.17 1.33
N SER A 32 -33.15 -3.37 1.92
CA SER A 32 -32.39 -4.48 1.35
C SER A 32 -32.84 -4.78 -0.09
N GLU A 33 -31.90 -5.07 -0.98
CA GLU A 33 -32.15 -5.44 -2.39
C GLU A 33 -32.81 -4.35 -3.26
N ILE A 34 -32.94 -3.10 -2.76
CA ILE A 34 -33.48 -1.99 -3.57
C ILE A 34 -32.58 -1.71 -4.78
N THR A 35 -33.18 -1.33 -5.91
CA THR A 35 -32.45 -0.84 -7.08
C THR A 35 -32.65 0.67 -7.28
N LEU A 36 -31.55 1.40 -7.20
CA LEU A 36 -31.40 2.83 -7.47
C LEU A 36 -30.30 3.02 -8.51
N ARG A 37 -30.67 3.35 -9.75
CA ARG A 37 -29.72 3.62 -10.84
C ARG A 37 -29.71 5.09 -11.17
N ARG A 38 -28.53 5.72 -11.16
CA ARG A 38 -28.36 7.16 -11.42
C ARG A 38 -29.23 8.03 -10.52
N GLY A 39 -29.41 7.59 -9.26
CA GLY A 39 -30.15 8.34 -8.26
C GLY A 39 -29.42 9.62 -7.88
N ASN A 40 -30.16 10.69 -7.56
CA ASN A 40 -29.59 11.94 -7.06
C ASN A 40 -30.09 12.18 -5.64
N LEU A 41 -29.26 11.82 -4.66
CA LEU A 41 -29.56 11.79 -3.23
C LEU A 41 -28.48 12.52 -2.40
N PRO A 42 -28.00 13.71 -2.80
CA PRO A 42 -26.96 14.40 -2.05
C PRO A 42 -27.48 14.83 -0.68
N ASN A 43 -26.61 14.75 0.34
CA ASN A 43 -26.93 15.11 1.73
C ASN A 43 -28.14 14.36 2.33
N THR A 44 -28.47 13.18 1.81
CA THR A 44 -29.54 12.34 2.35
C THR A 44 -29.09 11.68 3.65
N ASP A 45 -30.00 11.54 4.61
CA ASP A 45 -29.79 10.75 5.82
C ASP A 45 -30.26 9.31 5.60
N LEU A 46 -29.29 8.40 5.64
CA LEU A 46 -29.42 6.94 5.57
C LEU A 46 -28.71 6.30 6.77
N THR A 47 -28.57 7.04 7.88
CA THR A 47 -27.89 6.57 9.08
C THR A 47 -28.58 5.30 9.60
N GLY A 48 -27.78 4.25 9.82
CA GLY A 48 -28.24 2.94 10.28
C GLY A 48 -29.10 2.17 9.28
N ALA A 49 -29.33 2.68 8.06
CA ALA A 49 -30.19 2.05 7.08
C ALA A 49 -29.73 0.63 6.73
N ASN A 50 -30.67 -0.27 6.50
CA ASN A 50 -30.34 -1.57 5.92
C ASN A 50 -30.47 -1.51 4.40
N LEU A 51 -29.33 -1.52 3.72
CA LEU A 51 -29.16 -1.49 2.27
C LEU A 51 -28.41 -2.74 1.78
N ALA A 52 -28.47 -3.85 2.52
CA ALA A 52 -27.82 -5.09 2.14
C ALA A 52 -28.31 -5.56 0.76
N GLY A 53 -27.37 -5.94 -0.11
CA GLY A 53 -27.68 -6.36 -1.49
C GLY A 53 -28.23 -5.24 -2.40
N ALA A 54 -28.38 -4.01 -1.91
CA ALA A 54 -28.93 -2.91 -2.71
C ALA A 54 -28.05 -2.62 -3.94
N SER A 55 -28.68 -2.31 -5.07
CA SER A 55 -28.03 -1.86 -6.29
C SER A 55 -28.15 -0.34 -6.39
N ILE A 56 -27.13 0.40 -5.95
CA ILE A 56 -27.06 1.87 -5.96
C ILE A 56 -26.03 2.29 -7.01
N LEU A 57 -26.30 2.04 -8.29
CA LEU A 57 -25.32 2.20 -9.37
C LEU A 57 -25.28 3.63 -9.90
N ASP A 58 -24.09 4.14 -10.20
CA ASP A 58 -23.83 5.46 -10.82
C ASP A 58 -24.58 6.62 -10.12
N SER A 59 -24.81 6.50 -8.82
CA SER A 59 -25.67 7.44 -8.08
C SER A 59 -24.85 8.53 -7.40
N ASN A 60 -25.49 9.66 -7.12
CA ASN A 60 -24.91 10.77 -6.39
C ASN A 60 -25.39 10.74 -4.93
N LEU A 61 -24.51 10.33 -4.03
CA LEU A 61 -24.69 10.32 -2.58
C LEU A 61 -23.71 11.29 -1.89
N ARG A 62 -23.21 12.29 -2.61
CA ARG A 62 -22.29 13.29 -2.05
C ARG A 62 -22.84 13.90 -0.77
N GLY A 63 -22.03 13.90 0.29
CA GLY A 63 -22.40 14.48 1.58
C GLY A 63 -23.48 13.72 2.34
N ALA A 64 -23.87 12.51 1.90
CA ALA A 64 -24.87 11.72 2.60
C ALA A 64 -24.36 11.25 3.98
N SER A 65 -25.29 11.08 4.92
CA SER A 65 -25.01 10.43 6.20
C SER A 65 -25.42 8.98 6.09
N ILE A 66 -24.45 8.07 6.08
CA ILE A 66 -24.63 6.62 5.90
C ILE A 66 -23.95 5.88 7.08
N ALA A 67 -23.72 6.59 8.19
CA ALA A 67 -23.05 6.07 9.35
C ALA A 67 -23.81 4.85 9.92
N GLY A 68 -23.09 3.78 10.24
CA GLY A 68 -23.66 2.53 10.78
C GLY A 68 -24.59 1.77 9.84
N ALA A 69 -24.75 2.19 8.58
CA ALA A 69 -25.63 1.50 7.63
C ALA A 69 -25.07 0.13 7.21
N ASN A 70 -25.97 -0.81 6.95
CA ASN A 70 -25.61 -2.12 6.43
C ASN A 70 -25.66 -2.13 4.90
N LEU A 71 -24.52 -2.21 4.24
CA LEU A 71 -24.35 -2.27 2.78
C LEU A 71 -23.66 -3.57 2.35
N ALA A 72 -23.77 -4.63 3.15
CA ALA A 72 -23.18 -5.92 2.85
C ALA A 72 -23.64 -6.44 1.49
N GLY A 73 -22.70 -6.81 0.62
CA GLY A 73 -22.98 -7.31 -0.73
C GLY A 73 -23.63 -6.29 -1.68
N ALA A 74 -23.82 -5.03 -1.25
CA ALA A 74 -24.42 -4.01 -2.09
C ALA A 74 -23.53 -3.68 -3.30
N ASN A 75 -24.15 -3.24 -4.38
CA ASN A 75 -23.44 -2.77 -5.57
C ASN A 75 -23.57 -1.26 -5.69
N LEU A 76 -22.48 -0.56 -5.37
CA LEU A 76 -22.36 0.90 -5.45
C LEU A 76 -21.45 1.33 -6.59
N SER A 77 -21.14 0.47 -7.57
CA SER A 77 -20.22 0.79 -8.66
C SER A 77 -20.52 2.16 -9.29
N GLY A 78 -19.48 2.98 -9.46
CA GLY A 78 -19.57 4.33 -10.04
C GLY A 78 -20.22 5.40 -9.14
N THR A 79 -20.56 5.08 -7.89
CA THR A 79 -21.22 6.03 -6.98
C THR A 79 -20.29 7.13 -6.52
N ASN A 80 -20.84 8.35 -6.42
CA ASN A 80 -20.18 9.49 -5.81
C ASN A 80 -20.52 9.57 -4.31
N LEU A 81 -19.53 9.27 -3.46
CA LEU A 81 -19.61 9.35 -2.00
C LEU A 81 -18.69 10.44 -1.42
N ILE A 82 -18.31 11.43 -2.23
CA ILE A 82 -17.45 12.53 -1.78
C ILE A 82 -18.03 13.20 -0.53
N ALA A 83 -17.18 13.42 0.47
CA ALA A 83 -17.52 14.11 1.73
C ALA A 83 -18.71 13.50 2.50
N SER A 84 -19.00 12.22 2.30
CA SER A 84 -20.07 11.51 3.02
C SER A 84 -19.56 10.98 4.36
N ASP A 85 -20.46 10.83 5.33
CA ASP A 85 -20.16 10.12 6.56
C ASP A 85 -20.53 8.64 6.40
N LEU A 86 -19.51 7.79 6.38
CA LEU A 86 -19.62 6.34 6.22
C LEU A 86 -19.07 5.62 7.45
N SER A 87 -18.90 6.33 8.56
CA SER A 87 -18.34 5.77 9.79
C SER A 87 -19.15 4.57 10.25
N GLN A 88 -18.47 3.50 10.67
CA GLN A 88 -19.08 2.25 11.14
C GLN A 88 -20.00 1.54 10.12
N ALA A 89 -20.03 1.97 8.86
CA ALA A 89 -20.85 1.32 7.83
C ALA A 89 -20.29 -0.06 7.44
N ASN A 90 -21.16 -1.01 7.15
CA ASN A 90 -20.77 -2.35 6.74
C ASN A 90 -20.81 -2.50 5.21
N PHE A 91 -19.65 -2.50 4.55
CA PHE A 91 -19.50 -2.76 3.12
C PHE A 91 -18.92 -4.15 2.82
N SER A 92 -19.05 -5.12 3.74
CA SER A 92 -18.48 -6.45 3.54
C SER A 92 -18.95 -7.09 2.23
N GLY A 93 -18.01 -7.47 1.37
CA GLY A 93 -18.29 -8.08 0.06
C GLY A 93 -18.99 -7.16 -0.94
N ALA A 94 -19.08 -5.85 -0.70
CA ALA A 94 -19.72 -4.92 -1.60
C ALA A 94 -18.91 -4.71 -2.90
N ASN A 95 -19.61 -4.43 -3.99
CA ASN A 95 -19.00 -3.94 -5.22
C ASN A 95 -18.90 -2.41 -5.15
N LEU A 96 -17.69 -1.90 -4.96
CA LEU A 96 -17.35 -0.49 -4.83
C LEU A 96 -16.44 -0.01 -5.96
N ARG A 97 -16.51 -0.67 -7.12
CA ARG A 97 -15.69 -0.34 -8.28
C ARG A 97 -15.94 1.09 -8.72
N GLU A 98 -14.87 1.82 -9.01
CA GLU A 98 -14.93 3.20 -9.52
C GLU A 98 -15.69 4.18 -8.59
N VAL A 99 -15.90 3.83 -7.31
CA VAL A 99 -16.54 4.71 -6.33
C VAL A 99 -15.59 5.84 -5.96
N ASN A 100 -16.15 7.03 -5.73
CA ASN A 100 -15.37 8.17 -5.26
C ASN A 100 -15.62 8.43 -3.77
N PHE A 101 -14.63 8.10 -2.94
CA PHE A 101 -14.60 8.32 -1.49
C PHE A 101 -13.83 9.58 -1.08
N SER A 102 -13.49 10.48 -2.00
CA SER A 102 -12.63 11.63 -1.66
C SER A 102 -13.23 12.45 -0.51
N GLY A 103 -12.47 12.58 0.58
CA GLY A 103 -12.90 13.29 1.80
C GLY A 103 -14.05 12.64 2.58
N ALA A 104 -14.43 11.40 2.27
CA ALA A 104 -15.41 10.66 3.06
C ALA A 104 -14.80 10.23 4.42
N ASN A 105 -15.64 10.17 5.45
CA ASN A 105 -15.27 9.59 6.73
C ASN A 105 -15.57 8.08 6.72
N LEU A 106 -14.54 7.24 6.79
CA LEU A 106 -14.67 5.78 6.82
C LEU A 106 -14.30 5.18 8.20
N ASP A 107 -14.20 6.00 9.26
CA ASP A 107 -13.76 5.51 10.57
C ASP A 107 -14.57 4.29 11.05
N GLY A 108 -13.90 3.18 11.32
CA GLY A 108 -14.50 1.92 11.74
C GLY A 108 -15.35 1.19 10.69
N ALA A 109 -15.36 1.64 9.43
CA ALA A 109 -16.10 0.95 8.38
C ALA A 109 -15.54 -0.45 8.09
N ASN A 110 -16.42 -1.37 7.71
CA ASN A 110 -16.03 -2.71 7.33
C ASN A 110 -15.99 -2.88 5.81
N LEU A 111 -14.79 -2.92 5.21
CA LEU A 111 -14.58 -3.11 3.77
C LEU A 111 -14.06 -4.52 3.44
N SER A 112 -14.23 -5.48 4.36
CA SER A 112 -13.69 -6.83 4.17
C SER A 112 -14.27 -7.50 2.91
N GLY A 113 -13.41 -7.99 2.02
CA GLY A 113 -13.81 -8.64 0.78
C GLY A 113 -14.46 -7.72 -0.26
N ALA A 114 -14.49 -6.40 -0.05
CA ALA A 114 -15.06 -5.46 -1.01
C ALA A 114 -14.16 -5.31 -2.25
N ASP A 115 -14.78 -5.08 -3.41
CA ASP A 115 -14.05 -4.73 -4.64
C ASP A 115 -13.99 -3.21 -4.80
N LEU A 116 -12.82 -2.62 -4.51
CA LEU A 116 -12.51 -1.20 -4.68
C LEU A 116 -11.74 -0.93 -5.98
N SER A 117 -11.82 -1.81 -6.97
CA SER A 117 -11.06 -1.62 -8.21
C SER A 117 -11.39 -0.28 -8.87
N GLY A 118 -10.36 0.52 -9.18
CA GLY A 118 -10.51 1.85 -9.77
C GLY A 118 -11.13 2.92 -8.84
N ALA A 119 -11.38 2.61 -7.56
CA ALA A 119 -11.94 3.55 -6.61
C ALA A 119 -10.98 4.72 -6.32
N ILE A 120 -11.55 5.88 -5.97
CA ILE A 120 -10.79 7.09 -5.62
C ILE A 120 -10.86 7.30 -4.10
N LEU A 121 -9.73 7.08 -3.43
CA LEU A 121 -9.53 7.18 -1.98
C LEU A 121 -8.46 8.23 -1.64
N THR A 122 -8.38 9.30 -2.42
CA THR A 122 -7.34 10.33 -2.27
C THR A 122 -7.53 11.08 -0.94
N ARG A 123 -6.48 11.09 -0.11
CA ARG A 123 -6.46 11.72 1.23
C ARG A 123 -7.56 11.24 2.17
N VAL A 124 -7.94 9.97 2.06
CA VAL A 124 -8.88 9.31 2.97
C VAL A 124 -8.11 8.67 4.12
N ASP A 125 -8.68 8.72 5.33
CA ASP A 125 -8.17 7.97 6.47
C ASP A 125 -8.80 6.58 6.51
N LEU A 126 -7.97 5.55 6.38
CA LEU A 126 -8.34 4.13 6.41
C LEU A 126 -7.74 3.41 7.63
N THR A 127 -7.19 4.14 8.60
CA THR A 127 -6.47 3.59 9.75
C THR A 127 -7.30 2.57 10.56
N ASN A 128 -8.58 2.86 10.78
CA ASN A 128 -9.49 2.00 11.55
C ASN A 128 -10.44 1.17 10.67
N VAL A 129 -10.13 1.03 9.38
CA VAL A 129 -10.98 0.33 8.42
C VAL A 129 -10.57 -1.14 8.33
N ASN A 130 -11.56 -2.03 8.36
CA ASN A 130 -11.30 -3.44 8.08
C ASN A 130 -11.11 -3.66 6.56
N LEU A 131 -9.86 -3.82 6.13
CA LEU A 131 -9.46 -4.04 4.72
C LEU A 131 -9.12 -5.51 4.42
N ASN A 132 -9.51 -6.46 5.28
CA ASN A 132 -9.20 -7.87 5.07
C ASN A 132 -9.75 -8.38 3.73
N ALA A 133 -8.89 -9.00 2.91
CA ALA A 133 -9.25 -9.55 1.59
C ALA A 133 -9.86 -8.53 0.61
N VAL A 134 -9.59 -7.23 0.80
CA VAL A 134 -10.03 -6.18 -0.12
C VAL A 134 -9.32 -6.29 -1.47
N VAL A 135 -9.99 -5.88 -2.55
CA VAL A 135 -9.38 -5.74 -3.89
C VAL A 135 -9.15 -4.25 -4.18
N LEU A 136 -7.90 -3.85 -4.43
CA LEU A 136 -7.48 -2.45 -4.67
C LEU A 136 -6.90 -2.21 -6.06
N ASP A 137 -7.19 -3.10 -7.01
CA ASP A 137 -6.63 -3.04 -8.36
C ASP A 137 -6.96 -1.71 -9.03
N ASN A 138 -5.94 -0.99 -9.50
CA ASN A 138 -6.06 0.33 -10.13
C ASN A 138 -6.71 1.42 -9.25
N ALA A 139 -6.87 1.18 -7.94
CA ALA A 139 -7.39 2.19 -7.02
C ALA A 139 -6.39 3.35 -6.83
N ARG A 140 -6.91 4.52 -6.45
CA ARG A 140 -6.11 5.74 -6.20
C ARG A 140 -6.11 6.10 -4.73
N LEU A 141 -5.03 5.76 -4.02
CA LEU A 141 -4.83 6.02 -2.59
C LEU A 141 -3.81 7.14 -2.33
N ILE A 142 -3.71 8.10 -3.25
CA ILE A 142 -2.74 9.20 -3.17
C ILE A 142 -2.94 9.96 -1.85
N GLY A 143 -1.91 9.99 -1.01
CA GLY A 143 -1.93 10.65 0.29
C GLY A 143 -2.93 10.09 1.31
N ALA A 144 -3.45 8.87 1.10
CA ALA A 144 -4.31 8.20 2.08
C ALA A 144 -3.51 7.74 3.30
N SER A 145 -4.18 7.57 4.44
CA SER A 145 -3.59 6.94 5.64
C SER A 145 -4.06 5.51 5.77
N LEU A 146 -3.11 4.58 5.84
CA LEU A 146 -3.28 3.13 6.07
C LEU A 146 -2.42 2.71 7.27
N TRP A 147 -2.20 3.62 8.22
CA TRP A 147 -1.36 3.42 9.39
C TRP A 147 -1.79 2.17 10.16
N GLY A 148 -0.86 1.25 10.43
CA GLY A 148 -1.13 0.04 11.21
C GLY A 148 -2.16 -0.94 10.63
N THR A 149 -2.58 -0.76 9.37
CA THR A 149 -3.61 -1.61 8.76
C THR A 149 -3.09 -3.01 8.42
N ASN A 150 -3.99 -4.00 8.39
CA ASN A 150 -3.70 -5.34 7.89
C ASN A 150 -4.00 -5.43 6.39
N LEU A 151 -2.95 -5.55 5.58
CA LEU A 151 -2.96 -5.66 4.12
C LEU A 151 -2.23 -6.93 3.66
N ARG A 152 -2.12 -7.92 4.55
CA ARG A 152 -1.42 -9.19 4.29
C ARG A 152 -1.98 -9.88 3.05
N GLY A 153 -1.09 -10.19 2.10
CA GLY A 153 -1.44 -10.88 0.85
C GLY A 153 -2.28 -10.09 -0.15
N VAL A 154 -2.61 -8.82 0.13
CA VAL A 154 -3.40 -7.97 -0.77
C VAL A 154 -2.65 -7.76 -2.10
N GLN A 155 -3.41 -7.71 -3.19
CA GLN A 155 -2.91 -7.38 -4.53
C GLN A 155 -3.07 -5.87 -4.76
N PHE A 156 -2.01 -5.21 -5.21
CA PHE A 156 -1.96 -3.78 -5.49
C PHE A 156 -1.67 -3.50 -6.98
N VAL A 157 -2.25 -4.31 -7.87
CA VAL A 157 -1.95 -4.23 -9.29
C VAL A 157 -2.45 -2.90 -9.85
N GLY A 158 -1.54 -2.05 -10.32
CA GLY A 158 -1.87 -0.73 -10.86
C GLY A 158 -2.31 0.32 -9.83
N THR A 159 -2.20 0.02 -8.54
CA THR A 159 -2.63 0.93 -7.49
C THR A 159 -1.69 2.13 -7.39
N ASP A 160 -2.26 3.34 -7.30
CA ASP A 160 -1.52 4.57 -7.09
C ASP A 160 -1.39 4.87 -5.59
N LEU A 161 -0.23 4.52 -5.03
CA LEU A 161 0.13 4.64 -3.61
C LEU A 161 1.02 5.86 -3.34
N ARG A 162 1.09 6.84 -4.25
CA ARG A 162 1.99 7.99 -4.08
C ARG A 162 1.66 8.77 -2.82
N GLY A 163 2.67 9.02 -1.98
CA GLY A 163 2.52 9.76 -0.72
C GLY A 163 1.64 9.07 0.33
N VAL A 164 1.30 7.79 0.16
CA VAL A 164 0.50 7.05 1.14
C VAL A 164 1.26 6.88 2.45
N ASN A 165 0.55 6.90 3.58
CA ASN A 165 1.10 6.57 4.89
C ASN A 165 0.76 5.11 5.25
N LEU A 166 1.76 4.24 5.22
CA LEU A 166 1.69 2.81 5.54
C LEU A 166 2.54 2.46 6.78
N VAL A 167 2.87 3.45 7.61
CA VAL A 167 3.70 3.22 8.81
C VAL A 167 3.09 2.13 9.68
N GLY A 168 3.90 1.13 10.03
CA GLY A 168 3.50 -0.01 10.87
C GLY A 168 2.44 -0.95 10.27
N ALA A 169 2.07 -0.80 9.00
CA ALA A 169 1.12 -1.70 8.35
C ALA A 169 1.73 -3.10 8.13
N ASP A 170 0.88 -4.13 8.11
CA ASP A 170 1.26 -5.49 7.71
C ASP A 170 0.94 -5.70 6.23
N LEU A 171 1.96 -5.70 5.38
CA LEU A 171 1.87 -6.05 3.96
C LEU A 171 2.60 -7.37 3.68
N SER A 172 2.74 -8.25 4.68
CA SER A 172 3.45 -9.51 4.50
C SER A 172 2.84 -10.35 3.36
N GLY A 173 3.69 -10.78 2.43
CA GLY A 173 3.28 -11.52 1.23
C GLY A 173 2.39 -10.75 0.24
N ALA A 174 2.19 -9.44 0.43
CA ALA A 174 1.47 -8.61 -0.54
C ALA A 174 2.19 -8.56 -1.89
N ASN A 175 1.43 -8.26 -2.94
CA ASN A 175 1.98 -8.17 -4.29
C ASN A 175 1.80 -6.76 -4.86
N LEU A 176 2.92 -6.06 -4.99
CA LEU A 176 3.06 -4.77 -5.64
C LEU A 176 3.93 -4.90 -6.92
N GLY A 177 4.36 -6.13 -7.25
CA GLY A 177 5.44 -6.46 -8.20
C GLY A 177 5.07 -6.42 -9.68
N SER A 178 4.05 -5.66 -10.05
CA SER A 178 3.93 -5.17 -11.42
C SER A 178 4.45 -3.75 -11.44
N ALA A 179 5.27 -3.39 -12.43
CA ALA A 179 5.83 -2.04 -12.68
C ALA A 179 4.81 -0.87 -12.69
N SER A 180 3.53 -1.14 -12.43
CA SER A 180 2.43 -0.20 -12.32
C SER A 180 2.17 0.31 -10.89
N ALA A 181 2.61 -0.39 -9.83
CA ALA A 181 2.42 0.13 -8.47
C ALA A 181 3.35 1.33 -8.23
N ARG A 182 2.76 2.47 -7.86
CA ARG A 182 3.49 3.74 -7.71
C ARG A 182 3.62 4.10 -6.24
N LEU A 183 4.81 3.92 -5.67
CA LEU A 183 5.09 4.20 -4.25
C LEU A 183 5.85 5.52 -4.05
N SER A 184 6.03 6.33 -5.09
CA SER A 184 6.86 7.54 -4.97
C SER A 184 6.42 8.44 -3.81
N GLY A 185 7.36 8.74 -2.91
CA GLY A 185 7.09 9.55 -1.71
C GLY A 185 6.25 8.87 -0.62
N ALA A 186 5.94 7.57 -0.74
CA ALA A 186 5.21 6.84 0.30
C ALA A 186 6.04 6.67 1.57
N ASN A 187 5.37 6.58 2.70
CA ASN A 187 5.99 6.30 4.00
C ASN A 187 5.58 4.91 4.48
N LEU A 188 6.50 3.96 4.45
CA LEU A 188 6.31 2.59 4.92
C LEU A 188 7.17 2.31 6.16
N SER A 189 7.71 3.32 6.84
CA SER A 189 8.64 3.08 7.96
C SER A 189 8.04 2.16 9.04
N GLY A 190 8.84 1.19 9.48
CA GLY A 190 8.43 0.16 10.44
C GLY A 190 7.35 -0.82 9.96
N ALA A 191 6.94 -0.79 8.69
CA ALA A 191 5.98 -1.75 8.14
C ALA A 191 6.58 -3.16 8.03
N ASP A 192 5.71 -4.17 8.11
CA ASP A 192 6.06 -5.56 7.81
C ASP A 192 5.84 -5.83 6.32
N LEU A 193 6.94 -6.00 5.59
CA LEU A 193 7.00 -6.24 4.15
C LEU A 193 7.57 -7.64 3.85
N ARG A 194 7.48 -8.58 4.81
CA ARG A 194 8.08 -9.91 4.67
C ARG A 194 7.54 -10.65 3.45
N GLY A 195 8.45 -11.08 2.58
CA GLY A 195 8.09 -11.81 1.35
C GLY A 195 7.26 -11.00 0.35
N ILE A 196 7.24 -9.67 0.47
CA ILE A 196 6.55 -8.80 -0.48
C ILE A 196 7.15 -8.96 -1.88
N ARG A 197 6.32 -8.83 -2.93
CA ARG A 197 6.81 -8.72 -4.31
C ARG A 197 6.75 -7.27 -4.76
N LEU A 198 7.90 -6.73 -5.17
CA LEU A 198 8.15 -5.36 -5.61
C LEU A 198 8.94 -5.31 -6.92
N ASP A 199 9.07 -6.43 -7.64
CA ASP A 199 9.88 -6.48 -8.87
C ASP A 199 9.48 -5.38 -9.87
N GLY A 200 10.47 -4.59 -10.31
CA GLY A 200 10.29 -3.45 -11.20
C GLY A 200 9.53 -2.24 -10.62
N ALA A 201 9.22 -2.23 -9.32
CA ALA A 201 8.49 -1.13 -8.70
C ALA A 201 9.32 0.16 -8.61
N SER A 202 8.64 1.31 -8.65
CA SER A 202 9.27 2.61 -8.40
C SER A 202 9.16 2.98 -6.91
N LEU A 203 10.30 2.98 -6.23
CA LEU A 203 10.49 3.36 -4.83
C LEU A 203 11.12 4.75 -4.68
N VAL A 204 11.02 5.60 -5.70
CA VAL A 204 11.63 6.94 -5.70
C VAL A 204 11.19 7.74 -4.47
N SER A 205 12.16 8.21 -3.68
CA SER A 205 11.93 8.98 -2.45
C SER A 205 10.99 8.29 -1.45
N THR A 206 10.96 6.96 -1.42
CA THR A 206 10.13 6.18 -0.50
C THR A 206 10.86 5.99 0.83
N ASN A 207 10.15 6.15 1.95
CA ASN A 207 10.69 5.86 3.27
C ASN A 207 10.40 4.40 3.67
N LEU A 208 11.44 3.58 3.73
CA LEU A 208 11.45 2.16 4.13
C LEU A 208 12.28 1.94 5.40
N ALA A 209 12.59 2.98 6.16
CA ALA A 209 13.42 2.88 7.35
C ALA A 209 12.83 1.89 8.38
N GLY A 210 13.67 1.01 8.92
CA GLY A 210 13.29 0.02 9.93
C GLY A 210 12.22 -0.99 9.48
N THR A 211 11.97 -1.13 8.18
CA THR A 211 11.02 -2.11 7.66
C THR A 211 11.54 -3.54 7.76
N ASN A 212 10.64 -4.52 7.84
CA ASN A 212 10.99 -5.91 7.63
C ASN A 212 10.76 -6.31 6.19
N LEU A 213 11.82 -6.31 5.38
CA LEU A 213 11.85 -6.73 3.98
C LEU A 213 12.40 -8.16 3.81
N SER A 214 12.46 -8.96 4.88
CA SER A 214 13.05 -10.29 4.77
C SER A 214 12.31 -11.15 3.74
N ARG A 215 13.08 -11.83 2.88
CA ARG A 215 12.60 -12.62 1.73
C ARG A 215 11.85 -11.84 0.65
N ALA A 216 11.89 -10.50 0.65
CA ALA A 216 11.25 -9.70 -0.39
C ALA A 216 11.86 -9.96 -1.78
N GLN A 217 11.02 -9.88 -2.81
CA GLN A 217 11.43 -9.90 -4.23
C GLN A 217 11.43 -8.47 -4.74
N MET A 218 12.62 -7.93 -5.01
CA MET A 218 12.84 -6.51 -5.33
C MET A 218 13.79 -6.38 -6.53
N SER A 219 13.70 -7.30 -7.50
CA SER A 219 14.57 -7.24 -8.68
C SER A 219 14.21 -6.05 -9.57
N GLY A 220 15.24 -5.36 -10.09
CA GLY A 220 15.07 -4.23 -11.03
C GLY A 220 14.26 -3.05 -10.50
N ILE A 221 14.19 -2.82 -9.18
CA ILE A 221 13.48 -1.66 -8.63
C ILE A 221 14.20 -0.35 -8.96
N ASN A 222 13.45 0.75 -8.99
CA ASN A 222 14.03 2.09 -8.96
C ASN A 222 14.03 2.62 -7.53
N SER A 223 15.20 2.64 -6.89
CA SER A 223 15.40 3.03 -5.49
C SER A 223 15.96 4.44 -5.29
N MET A 224 15.92 5.30 -6.32
CA MET A 224 16.49 6.66 -6.25
C MET A 224 15.92 7.48 -5.07
N GLY A 225 16.77 7.90 -4.15
CA GLY A 225 16.36 8.65 -2.95
C GLY A 225 15.56 7.82 -1.92
N ALA A 226 15.48 6.49 -2.07
CA ALA A 226 14.83 5.63 -1.10
C ALA A 226 15.64 5.56 0.20
N VAL A 227 14.94 5.62 1.34
CA VAL A 227 15.55 5.54 2.67
C VAL A 227 15.31 4.14 3.23
N LEU A 228 16.35 3.32 3.33
CA LEU A 228 16.26 1.94 3.82
C LEU A 228 16.99 1.75 5.16
N ALA A 229 17.38 2.85 5.83
CA ALA A 229 18.19 2.78 7.04
C ALA A 229 17.59 1.84 8.10
N GLY A 230 18.41 0.90 8.59
CA GLY A 230 18.02 -0.07 9.60
C GLY A 230 16.98 -1.11 9.16
N ALA A 231 16.66 -1.22 7.86
CA ALA A 231 15.75 -2.25 7.38
C ALA A 231 16.35 -3.65 7.47
N ASP A 232 15.53 -4.64 7.84
CA ASP A 232 15.88 -6.06 7.72
C ASP A 232 15.60 -6.50 6.28
N MET A 233 16.66 -6.65 5.49
CA MET A 233 16.62 -7.09 4.10
C MET A 233 17.20 -8.50 3.96
N SER A 234 17.12 -9.32 5.02
CA SER A 234 17.67 -10.68 4.99
C SER A 234 17.00 -11.55 3.91
N ARG A 235 17.80 -12.24 3.10
CA ARG A 235 17.32 -13.07 1.98
C ARG A 235 16.51 -12.30 0.93
N VAL A 236 16.71 -10.99 0.79
CA VAL A 236 16.10 -10.21 -0.30
C VAL A 236 16.72 -10.59 -1.64
N ASN A 237 15.94 -10.52 -2.71
CA ASN A 237 16.44 -10.54 -4.09
C ASN A 237 16.45 -9.11 -4.64
N LEU A 238 17.63 -8.55 -4.88
CA LEU A 238 17.83 -7.21 -5.44
C LEU A 238 18.44 -7.24 -6.84
N THR A 239 18.48 -8.39 -7.50
CA THR A 239 19.17 -8.56 -8.78
C THR A 239 18.77 -7.52 -9.83
N GLY A 240 19.77 -6.98 -10.55
CA GLY A 240 19.56 -5.96 -11.59
C GLY A 240 19.08 -4.59 -11.08
N THR A 241 19.11 -4.35 -9.78
CA THR A 241 18.78 -3.04 -9.19
C THR A 241 19.96 -2.08 -9.30
N ARG A 242 19.67 -0.80 -9.57
CA ARG A 242 20.65 0.28 -9.41
C ARG A 242 20.34 1.06 -8.14
N PHE A 243 21.26 1.04 -7.19
CA PHE A 243 21.26 1.95 -6.05
C PHE A 243 22.03 3.21 -6.42
N PHE A 244 21.32 4.33 -6.42
CA PHE A 244 21.88 5.66 -6.65
C PHE A 244 21.25 6.61 -5.64
N ASP A 245 22.07 7.30 -4.86
CA ASP A 245 21.61 8.25 -3.83
C ASP A 245 20.55 7.62 -2.90
N SER A 246 20.84 6.41 -2.42
CA SER A 246 19.97 5.64 -1.54
C SER A 246 20.64 5.38 -0.20
N GLY A 247 19.86 5.37 0.88
CA GLY A 247 20.39 5.17 2.22
C GLY A 247 20.30 3.72 2.67
N LEU A 248 21.43 2.98 2.62
CA LEU A 248 21.54 1.58 3.07
C LEU A 248 22.31 1.45 4.40
N SER A 249 22.38 2.49 5.22
CA SER A 249 23.11 2.42 6.49
C SER A 249 22.40 1.52 7.51
N GLY A 250 23.14 0.63 8.17
CA GLY A 250 22.64 -0.26 9.21
C GLY A 250 21.66 -1.34 8.71
N VAL A 251 21.55 -1.56 7.40
CA VAL A 251 20.68 -2.62 6.85
C VAL A 251 21.23 -4.00 7.16
N SER A 252 20.35 -4.99 7.31
CA SER A 252 20.76 -6.40 7.30
C SER A 252 20.54 -7.00 5.92
N LEU A 253 21.61 -7.34 5.20
CA LEU A 253 21.59 -8.02 3.90
C LEU A 253 21.99 -9.50 4.02
N THR A 254 21.83 -10.07 5.21
CA THR A 254 22.20 -11.45 5.51
C THR A 254 21.57 -12.42 4.51
N TYR A 255 22.39 -13.19 3.79
CA TYR A 255 21.98 -14.10 2.70
C TYR A 255 21.17 -13.44 1.57
N ALA A 256 21.31 -12.14 1.36
CA ALA A 256 20.67 -11.43 0.25
C ALA A 256 21.39 -11.70 -1.08
N ASP A 257 20.64 -11.63 -2.17
CA ASP A 257 21.16 -11.71 -3.53
C ASP A 257 21.25 -10.31 -4.14
N LEU A 258 22.47 -9.80 -4.23
CA LEU A 258 22.84 -8.53 -4.85
C LEU A 258 23.66 -8.76 -6.14
N SER A 259 23.55 -9.95 -6.75
CA SER A 259 24.19 -10.19 -8.04
C SER A 259 23.63 -9.21 -9.10
N GLN A 260 24.51 -8.72 -9.98
CA GLN A 260 24.18 -7.72 -11.01
C GLN A 260 23.60 -6.40 -10.48
N VAL A 261 23.80 -6.08 -9.19
CA VAL A 261 23.44 -4.77 -8.64
C VAL A 261 24.50 -3.74 -9.01
N GLU A 262 24.06 -2.55 -9.40
CA GLU A 262 24.93 -1.37 -9.53
C GLU A 262 24.80 -0.53 -8.25
N ILE A 263 25.90 -0.37 -7.52
CA ILE A 263 25.99 0.46 -6.31
C ILE A 263 26.83 1.69 -6.65
N ASP A 264 26.18 2.84 -6.75
CA ASP A 264 26.82 4.13 -7.01
C ASP A 264 26.38 5.16 -5.97
N GLN A 265 27.33 5.93 -5.44
CA GLN A 265 27.08 6.98 -4.43
C GLN A 265 26.19 6.54 -3.25
N THR A 266 26.31 5.28 -2.83
CA THR A 266 25.40 4.67 -1.84
C THR A 266 26.18 4.25 -0.59
N GLN A 267 25.67 4.61 0.59
CA GLN A 267 26.30 4.32 1.88
C GLN A 267 25.74 3.04 2.50
N LEU A 268 26.64 2.11 2.83
CA LEU A 268 26.44 0.81 3.49
C LEU A 268 27.06 0.77 4.89
N ASN A 269 27.25 1.92 5.53
CA ASN A 269 27.84 2.01 6.86
C ASN A 269 27.06 1.18 7.88
N GLY A 270 27.76 0.34 8.66
CA GLY A 270 27.14 -0.55 9.63
C GLY A 270 26.28 -1.68 9.04
N ALA A 271 26.32 -1.91 7.72
CA ALA A 271 25.52 -2.96 7.09
C ALA A 271 26.03 -4.36 7.47
N GLN A 272 25.11 -5.32 7.57
CA GLN A 272 25.43 -6.73 7.80
C GLN A 272 25.39 -7.48 6.47
N LEU A 273 26.52 -8.01 6.02
CA LEU A 273 26.72 -8.63 4.70
C LEU A 273 26.98 -10.15 4.78
N TYR A 274 26.66 -10.79 5.90
CA TYR A 274 26.89 -12.22 6.14
C TYR A 274 26.24 -13.09 5.05
N GLY A 275 27.05 -13.88 4.34
CA GLY A 275 26.56 -14.72 3.25
C GLY A 275 25.89 -13.96 2.09
N THR A 276 26.06 -12.65 1.97
CA THR A 276 25.50 -11.85 0.87
C THR A 276 26.20 -12.18 -0.45
N ASN A 277 25.42 -12.32 -1.53
CA ASN A 277 25.96 -12.52 -2.87
C ASN A 277 26.16 -11.19 -3.60
N LEU A 278 27.41 -10.74 -3.74
CA LEU A 278 27.85 -9.58 -4.53
C LEU A 278 28.72 -10.01 -5.73
N GLU A 279 28.80 -11.30 -6.08
CA GLU A 279 29.79 -11.85 -7.03
C GLU A 279 29.89 -11.10 -8.37
N THR A 280 28.76 -10.57 -8.85
CA THR A 280 28.65 -9.83 -10.12
C THR A 280 28.17 -8.40 -9.94
N ALA A 281 28.19 -7.87 -8.72
CA ALA A 281 27.84 -6.48 -8.45
C ALA A 281 28.89 -5.53 -9.03
N ILE A 282 28.43 -4.37 -9.51
CA ILE A 282 29.26 -3.26 -9.95
C ILE A 282 29.23 -2.22 -8.83
N ILE A 283 30.38 -1.98 -8.20
CA ILE A 283 30.50 -1.03 -7.09
C ILE A 283 31.39 0.12 -7.56
N THR A 284 30.83 1.32 -7.67
CA THR A 284 31.53 2.53 -8.10
C THR A 284 31.47 3.60 -7.03
N PHE A 285 32.61 4.23 -6.76
CA PHE A 285 32.74 5.42 -5.91
C PHE A 285 33.16 6.61 -6.76
N ASP A 286 33.04 7.83 -6.23
CA ASP A 286 33.22 9.14 -6.91
C ASP A 286 34.65 9.45 -7.40
N GLY A 287 35.38 8.44 -7.86
CA GLY A 287 36.71 8.59 -8.44
C GLY A 287 37.82 8.76 -7.41
N ASN A 288 37.49 8.83 -6.11
CA ASN A 288 38.46 8.72 -5.03
C ASN A 288 38.44 7.29 -4.43
N PRO A 289 39.35 6.41 -4.83
CA PRO A 289 39.47 5.08 -4.24
C PRO A 289 39.92 5.10 -2.77
N GLU A 290 40.09 6.25 -2.12
CA GLU A 290 40.30 6.31 -0.66
C GLU A 290 39.05 6.72 0.13
N ASP A 291 37.98 7.19 -0.53
CA ASP A 291 36.70 7.56 0.11
C ASP A 291 35.80 6.33 0.38
N PHE A 292 36.40 5.27 0.94
CA PHE A 292 35.71 4.05 1.36
C PHE A 292 34.86 4.22 2.64
N ALA A 293 34.55 5.47 3.02
CA ALA A 293 33.64 5.81 4.11
C ALA A 293 32.20 5.31 3.87
N ALA A 294 31.92 4.66 2.75
CA ALA A 294 30.66 4.03 2.42
C ALA A 294 30.43 2.68 3.10
N PHE A 295 31.47 1.95 3.52
CA PHE A 295 31.34 0.65 4.18
C PHE A 295 31.83 0.65 5.64
N ASN A 296 31.98 1.83 6.24
CA ASN A 296 32.56 1.94 7.58
C ASN A 296 31.72 1.18 8.61
N GLY A 297 32.37 0.25 9.33
CA GLY A 297 31.73 -0.61 10.31
C GLY A 297 30.76 -1.63 9.72
N ALA A 298 30.78 -1.86 8.41
CA ALA A 298 30.05 -2.98 7.82
C ALA A 298 30.70 -4.31 8.22
N HIS A 299 29.90 -5.36 8.34
CA HIS A 299 30.34 -6.68 8.81
C HIS A 299 30.13 -7.74 7.72
N TYR A 300 31.07 -8.66 7.54
CA TYR A 300 30.98 -9.76 6.57
C TYR A 300 31.68 -11.03 7.09
N ASP A 301 31.39 -12.15 6.44
CA ASP A 301 31.93 -13.47 6.80
C ASP A 301 32.54 -14.18 5.58
N SER A 302 33.03 -15.41 5.79
CA SER A 302 33.61 -16.25 4.75
C SER A 302 32.59 -16.75 3.71
N GLN A 303 31.29 -16.58 3.97
CA GLN A 303 30.22 -16.94 3.04
C GLN A 303 29.85 -15.78 2.11
N THR A 304 30.23 -14.54 2.45
CA THR A 304 30.02 -13.36 1.60
C THR A 304 30.80 -13.50 0.29
N LEU A 305 30.09 -13.44 -0.84
CA LEU A 305 30.68 -13.53 -2.17
C LEU A 305 30.94 -12.12 -2.70
N TRP A 306 32.20 -11.76 -2.89
CA TRP A 306 32.60 -10.44 -3.41
C TRP A 306 32.92 -10.50 -4.92
N PRO A 307 32.83 -9.39 -5.67
CA PRO A 307 33.35 -9.33 -7.03
C PRO A 307 34.85 -9.67 -7.06
N ALA A 308 35.29 -10.43 -8.06
CA ALA A 308 36.65 -11.00 -8.13
C ALA A 308 37.81 -9.98 -8.06
N GLN A 309 37.56 -8.71 -8.42
CA GLN A 309 38.55 -7.63 -8.41
C GLN A 309 38.27 -6.56 -7.34
N PHE A 310 37.26 -6.78 -6.50
CA PHE A 310 36.89 -5.83 -5.47
C PHE A 310 37.74 -6.07 -4.22
N LEU A 311 38.58 -5.10 -3.87
CA LEU A 311 39.34 -5.10 -2.62
C LEU A 311 38.44 -4.57 -1.49
N VAL A 312 38.25 -5.38 -0.45
CA VAL A 312 37.41 -5.00 0.68
C VAL A 312 38.11 -3.91 1.52
N PRO A 313 37.48 -2.76 1.78
CA PRO A 313 38.13 -1.65 2.50
C PRO A 313 38.49 -1.97 3.96
N VAL A 314 39.50 -1.29 4.51
CA VAL A 314 40.01 -1.48 5.89
C VAL A 314 38.96 -1.22 6.98
N GLY A 315 37.96 -0.38 6.69
CA GLY A 315 36.86 -0.08 7.63
C GLY A 315 35.78 -1.16 7.73
N VAL A 316 35.88 -2.24 6.96
CA VAL A 316 34.95 -3.36 6.96
C VAL A 316 35.48 -4.46 7.90
N VAL A 317 34.61 -4.99 8.75
CA VAL A 317 34.94 -5.98 9.78
C VAL A 317 34.67 -7.38 9.25
N PHE A 318 35.70 -8.23 9.27
CA PHE A 318 35.59 -9.66 8.99
C PHE A 318 35.41 -10.42 10.30
N ASP A 319 34.32 -11.16 10.45
CA ASP A 319 33.95 -11.79 11.73
C ASP A 319 34.38 -13.27 11.87
N ASP A 320 34.95 -13.89 10.82
CA ASP A 320 35.35 -15.30 10.85
C ASP A 320 36.83 -15.49 11.23
N GLU A 321 37.13 -15.63 12.53
CA GLU A 321 38.50 -15.75 13.05
C GLU A 321 39.33 -16.93 12.49
N GLN A 322 38.68 -17.98 11.96
CA GLN A 322 39.34 -19.20 11.49
C GLN A 322 39.38 -19.35 9.96
N ALA A 323 38.82 -18.38 9.22
CA ALA A 323 38.78 -18.40 7.77
C ALA A 323 39.86 -17.48 7.18
N ALA A 324 40.30 -17.81 5.96
CA ALA A 324 41.11 -16.88 5.18
C ALA A 324 40.25 -15.66 4.81
N ILE A 325 40.80 -14.45 4.97
CA ILE A 325 40.12 -13.19 4.64
C ILE A 325 39.95 -13.14 3.11
N PRO A 326 38.73 -13.17 2.57
CA PRO A 326 38.51 -13.05 1.14
C PRO A 326 38.87 -11.65 0.63
N ASN A 327 39.46 -11.58 -0.57
CA ASN A 327 39.72 -10.33 -1.30
C ASN A 327 40.51 -9.24 -0.54
N GLN A 328 41.53 -9.66 0.23
CA GLN A 328 42.54 -8.78 0.82
C GLN A 328 43.96 -9.17 0.44
#